data_AF-A0A5D0TXI2-F1
#
_entry.id   AF-A0A5D0TXI2-F1
#
_cell.length_a   1.000
_cell.length_b   1.000
_cell.length_c   1.000
_cell.angle_alpha   90.00
_cell.angle_beta   90.00
_cell.angle_gamma   90.00
#
_symmetry.space_group_name_H-M   'P 1'
#
loop_
_entity.id
_entity.type
_entity.pdbx_description
1 polymer ?
#
loop_
_entity_poly.entity_id
_entity_poly.type
_entity_poly.pdbx_seq_one_letter_code
_entity_poly.pdbx_strand_id
1 'polypeptide(L)'
;MTEALSAAAVPAPSRRFALGVGADGTYTRLGQVAAFVLGLITTFVFLPLVVVAALLYTRAETRFADDPARARVLVRWSWLCITLFPLLVAGAIAGLVAAIVAITG
;
A
#
# COMPACT_ATOMS: atom_id res chain seq x y z
N MET A 1 -8.03 22.18 48.89
CA MET A 1 -7.30 22.04 47.61
C MET A 1 -7.41 20.58 47.18
N THR A 2 -8.60 20.16 46.76
CA THR A 2 -8.91 18.78 46.33
C THR A 2 -10.28 18.86 45.64
N GLU A 3 -10.47 18.14 44.53
CA GLU A 3 -11.70 18.07 43.70
C GLU A 3 -11.78 18.94 42.43
N ALA A 4 -10.67 19.05 41.68
CA ALA A 4 -10.75 19.55 40.30
C ALA A 4 -9.82 18.79 39.34
N LEU A 5 -9.73 17.46 39.49
CA LEU A 5 -9.29 16.60 38.39
C LEU A 5 -10.54 15.92 37.85
N SER A 6 -11.33 16.73 37.13
CA SER A 6 -12.37 16.26 36.22
C SER A 6 -11.77 15.14 35.39
N ALA A 7 -12.23 13.91 35.64
CA ALA A 7 -11.86 12.74 34.88
C ALA A 7 -12.01 13.07 33.41
N ALA A 8 -10.87 13.22 32.71
CA ALA A 8 -10.87 13.31 31.27
C ALA A 8 -11.58 12.04 30.78
N ALA A 9 -12.79 12.21 30.23
CA ALA A 9 -13.59 11.10 29.76
C ALA A 9 -12.76 10.30 28.76
N VAL A 10 -12.34 9.10 29.17
CA VAL A 10 -11.69 8.15 28.26
C VAL A 10 -12.69 7.92 27.12
N PRO A 11 -12.32 8.17 25.85
CA PRO A 11 -13.22 7.93 24.73
C PRO A 11 -13.68 6.48 24.80
N ALA A 12 -14.99 6.25 24.86
CA ALA A 12 -15.53 4.90 24.84
C ALA A 12 -14.98 4.17 23.59
N PRO A 13 -14.48 2.94 23.72
CA PRO A 13 -13.90 2.21 22.60
C PRO A 13 -14.93 2.16 21.46
N SER A 14 -14.53 2.67 20.30
CA SER A 14 -15.42 2.75 19.15
C SER A 14 -15.79 1.33 18.72
N ARG A 15 -17.09 1.02 18.63
CA ARG A 15 -17.60 -0.26 18.08
C ARG A 15 -17.36 -0.41 16.57
N ARG A 16 -16.42 0.35 16.00
CA ARG A 16 -16.06 0.24 14.59
C ARG A 16 -14.97 -0.79 14.47
N PHE A 17 -15.35 -2.00 14.07
CA PHE A 17 -14.39 -3.04 13.73
C PHE A 17 -13.47 -2.55 12.61
N ALA A 18 -12.18 -2.92 12.70
CA ALA A 18 -11.25 -2.67 11.61
C ALA A 18 -11.75 -3.38 10.34
N LEU A 19 -11.47 -2.78 9.17
CA LEU A 19 -11.88 -3.35 7.89
C LEU A 19 -11.38 -4.80 7.78
N GLY A 20 -12.30 -5.74 7.54
CA GLY A 20 -11.99 -7.16 7.41
C GLY A 20 -11.88 -7.94 8.73
N VAL A 21 -12.10 -7.32 9.89
CA VAL A 21 -12.05 -7.96 11.22
C VAL A 21 -13.46 -8.16 11.78
N GLY A 22 -13.74 -9.36 12.29
CA GLY A 22 -15.01 -9.77 12.89
C GLY A 22 -15.17 -9.29 14.33
N ALA A 23 -16.36 -9.53 14.90
CA ALA A 23 -16.71 -9.12 16.26
C ALA A 23 -15.91 -9.85 17.35
N ASP A 24 -15.41 -11.04 17.01
CA ASP A 24 -14.51 -11.87 17.80
C ASP A 24 -13.04 -11.44 17.73
N GLY A 25 -12.73 -10.40 16.93
CA GLY A 25 -11.37 -9.89 16.73
C GLY A 25 -10.53 -10.69 15.74
N THR A 26 -11.10 -11.72 15.10
CA THR A 26 -10.42 -12.49 14.05
C THR A 26 -10.71 -11.91 12.66
N TYR A 27 -9.93 -12.29 11.65
CA TYR A 27 -10.25 -11.89 10.29
C TYR A 27 -11.54 -12.56 9.82
N THR A 28 -12.44 -11.78 9.21
CA THR A 28 -13.49 -12.33 8.36
C THR A 28 -12.85 -13.07 7.18
N ARG A 29 -13.56 -14.03 6.56
CA ARG A 29 -13.04 -14.75 5.39
C ARG A 29 -12.57 -13.82 4.27
N LEU A 30 -13.33 -12.75 4.00
CA LEU A 30 -12.95 -11.71 3.03
C LEU A 30 -11.74 -10.91 3.49
N GLY A 31 -11.66 -10.55 4.78
CA GLY A 31 -10.50 -9.87 5.36
C GLY A 31 -9.22 -10.70 5.25
N GLN A 32 -9.29 -12.01 5.50
CA GLN A 32 -8.16 -12.91 5.39
C GLN A 32 -7.67 -13.04 3.94
N VAL A 33 -8.60 -13.21 2.98
CA VAL A 33 -8.25 -13.26 1.54
C VAL A 33 -7.63 -11.94 1.10
N ALA A 34 -8.21 -10.80 1.49
CA ALA A 34 -7.68 -9.49 1.14
C ALA A 34 -6.27 -9.27 1.72
N ALA A 35 -6.05 -9.62 2.99
CA ALA A 35 -4.75 -9.52 3.65
C ALA A 35 -3.70 -10.40 2.96
N PHE A 36 -4.06 -11.64 2.60
CA PHE A 36 -3.18 -12.57 1.89
C PHE A 36 -2.80 -12.04 0.49
N VAL A 37 -3.79 -11.63 -0.30
CA VAL A 37 -3.56 -11.07 -1.65
C VAL A 37 -2.70 -9.82 -1.57
N LEU A 38 -2.98 -8.92 -0.62
CA LEU A 38 -2.18 -7.71 -0.43
C LEU A 38 -0.73 -8.05 -0.07
N GLY A 39 -0.50 -9.02 0.82
CA GLY A 39 0.83 -9.51 1.17
C GLY A 39 1.60 -10.08 -0.02
N LEU A 40 0.93 -10.84 -0.89
CA LEU A 40 1.53 -11.34 -2.14
C LEU A 40 1.91 -10.19 -3.09
N ILE A 41 1.01 -9.23 -3.29
CA ILE A 41 1.28 -8.05 -4.14
C ILE A 41 2.48 -7.28 -3.61
N THR A 42 2.54 -7.02 -2.30
CA THR A 42 3.68 -6.31 -1.71
C THR A 42 4.99 -7.07 -1.92
N THR A 43 4.99 -8.38 -1.72
CA THR A 43 6.20 -9.21 -1.80
C THR A 43 6.68 -9.39 -3.23
N PHE A 44 5.78 -9.72 -4.15
CA PHE A 44 6.14 -10.14 -5.51
C PHE A 44 6.07 -9.01 -6.54
N VAL A 45 5.44 -7.89 -6.22
CA VAL A 45 5.33 -6.74 -7.13
C VAL A 45 6.06 -5.54 -6.55
N PHE A 46 5.72 -5.11 -5.33
CA PHE A 46 6.25 -3.84 -4.82
C PHE A 46 7.74 -3.95 -4.50
N LEU A 47 8.17 -5.03 -3.86
CA LEU A 47 9.58 -5.22 -3.52
C LEU A 47 10.48 -5.25 -4.77
N PRO A 48 10.19 -6.03 -5.83
CA PRO A 48 10.96 -5.95 -7.08
C PRO A 48 10.94 -4.55 -7.72
N LEU A 49 9.79 -3.86 -7.71
CA LEU A 49 9.71 -2.50 -8.24
C LEU A 49 10.59 -1.51 -7.48
N VAL A 50 10.70 -1.63 -6.15
CA VAL A 50 11.63 -0.82 -5.34
C VAL A 50 13.07 -1.07 -5.75
N VAL A 51 13.45 -2.34 -5.97
CA VAL A 51 14.80 -2.68 -6.47
C VAL A 51 15.06 -2.05 -7.83
N VAL A 52 14.11 -2.17 -8.76
CA VAL A 52 14.22 -1.55 -10.10
C VAL A 52 14.35 -0.03 -9.99
N ALA A 53 13.56 0.61 -9.12
CA ALA A 53 13.64 2.04 -8.88
C ALA A 53 15.04 2.47 -8.41
N ALA A 54 15.58 1.78 -7.40
CA ALA A 54 16.92 2.04 -6.90
C ALA A 54 17.98 1.94 -8.01
N LEU A 55 17.92 0.88 -8.82
CA LEU A 55 18.86 0.68 -9.94
C LEU A 55 18.74 1.79 -11.01
N LEU A 56 17.52 2.21 -11.34
CA LEU A 56 17.29 3.31 -12.28
C LEU A 56 17.82 4.64 -11.74
N TYR A 57 17.61 4.90 -10.45
CA TYR A 57 18.09 6.12 -9.80
C TYR A 57 19.62 6.17 -9.76
N THR A 58 20.29 5.11 -9.29
CA THR A 58 21.76 5.00 -9.31
C THR A 58 22.31 5.16 -10.72
N ARG A 59 21.67 4.57 -11.73
CA ARG A 59 22.09 4.76 -13.13
C ARG A 59 21.91 6.19 -13.61
N ALA A 60 20.88 6.90 -13.15
CA ALA A 60 20.68 8.30 -13.47
C ALA A 60 21.81 9.18 -12.91
N GLU A 61 22.26 8.91 -11.69
CA GLU A 61 23.36 9.64 -11.04
C GLU A 61 24.63 9.63 -11.89
N THR A 62 24.99 8.46 -12.43
CA THR A 62 26.16 8.31 -13.31
C THR A 62 26.01 9.01 -14.67
N ARG A 63 24.80 9.44 -15.05
CA ARG A 63 24.49 9.99 -16.38
C ARG A 63 24.30 11.50 -16.38
N PHE A 64 24.15 12.16 -15.24
CA PHE A 64 23.87 13.59 -15.20
C PHE A 64 24.97 14.45 -15.82
N ALA A 65 26.23 14.04 -15.67
CA ALA A 65 27.37 14.77 -16.22
C ALA A 65 27.42 14.73 -17.75
N ASP A 66 27.06 13.59 -18.34
CA ASP A 66 27.20 13.37 -19.79
C ASP A 66 25.90 13.64 -20.56
N ASP A 67 24.76 13.23 -20.01
CA ASP A 67 23.44 13.30 -20.67
C ASP A 67 22.32 13.56 -19.63
N PRO A 68 22.10 14.85 -19.28
CA PRO A 68 21.12 15.22 -18.28
C PRO A 68 19.68 14.97 -18.74
N ALA A 69 19.42 14.91 -20.06
CA ALA A 69 18.09 14.60 -20.58
C ALA A 69 17.72 13.15 -20.26
N ARG A 70 18.63 12.21 -20.53
CA ARG A 70 18.41 10.80 -20.24
C ARG A 70 18.43 10.49 -18.75
N ALA A 71 19.25 11.18 -17.96
CA ALA A 71 19.23 11.07 -16.51
C ALA A 71 17.83 11.42 -15.93
N ARG A 72 17.21 12.51 -16.39
CA ARG A 72 15.84 12.88 -15.98
C ARG A 72 14.79 11.83 -16.35
N VAL A 73 14.93 11.17 -17.50
CA VAL A 73 14.05 10.05 -17.89
C VAL A 73 14.18 8.89 -16.90
N LEU A 74 15.40 8.49 -16.55
CA LEU A 74 15.65 7.42 -15.58
C LEU A 74 15.07 7.75 -14.20
N VAL A 75 15.23 8.99 -13.73
CA VAL A 75 14.63 9.44 -12.46
C VAL A 75 13.10 9.37 -12.51
N ARG A 76 12.47 9.80 -13.61
CA ARG A 76 11.01 9.68 -13.77
C ARG A 76 10.57 8.23 -13.71
N TRP A 77 11.27 7.32 -14.39
CA TRP A 77 10.95 5.89 -14.34
C TRP A 77 11.14 5.29 -12.95
N SER A 78 12.19 5.68 -12.22
CA SER A 78 12.37 5.31 -10.83
C SER A 78 11.17 5.70 -9.98
N TRP A 79 10.69 6.95 -10.12
CA TRP A 79 9.50 7.42 -9.41
C TRP A 79 8.24 6.65 -9.78
N LEU A 80 8.03 6.34 -11.07
CA LEU A 80 6.89 5.54 -11.51
C LEU A 80 6.88 4.13 -10.89
N CYS A 81 8.05 3.51 -10.74
CA CYS A 81 8.18 2.20 -10.10
C CYS A 81 7.73 2.20 -8.62
N ILE A 82 7.91 3.29 -7.87
CA ILE A 82 7.52 3.34 -6.44
C ILE A 82 6.18 4.04 -6.17
N THR A 83 5.57 4.68 -7.17
CA THR A 83 4.30 5.40 -7.02
C THR A 83 3.21 4.83 -7.91
N LEU A 84 3.28 5.06 -9.22
CA LEU A 84 2.20 4.76 -10.14
C LEU A 84 2.00 3.26 -10.36
N PHE A 85 3.07 2.49 -10.64
CA PHE A 85 2.94 1.06 -10.94
C PHE A 85 2.39 0.23 -9.78
N PRO A 86 2.83 0.43 -8.52
CA PRO A 86 2.23 -0.22 -7.36
C PRO A 86 0.71 0.02 -7.27
N LEU A 87 0.27 1.27 -7.48
CA LEU A 87 -1.14 1.64 -7.43
C LEU A 87 -1.95 1.03 -8.57
N LEU A 88 -1.41 1.03 -9.80
CA LEU A 88 -2.08 0.41 -10.95
C LEU A 88 -2.27 -1.09 -10.76
N VAL A 89 -1.25 -1.80 -10.26
CA VAL A 89 -1.34 -3.24 -10.02
C VAL A 89 -2.31 -3.55 -8.87
N ALA A 90 -2.22 -2.82 -7.76
CA ALA A 90 -3.14 -2.99 -6.64
C ALA A 90 -4.59 -2.71 -7.04
N GLY A 91 -4.82 -1.63 -7.79
CA GLY A 91 -6.13 -1.26 -8.32
C GLY A 91 -6.70 -2.29 -9.30
N ALA A 92 -5.88 -2.81 -10.22
CA ALA A 92 -6.29 -3.84 -11.16
C ALA A 92 -6.70 -5.14 -10.45
N ILE A 93 -5.94 -5.57 -9.45
CA ILE A 93 -6.26 -6.78 -8.68
C ILE A 93 -7.51 -6.56 -7.82
N ALA A 94 -7.63 -5.41 -7.16
CA ALA A 94 -8.84 -5.06 -6.41
C ALA A 94 -10.09 -5.06 -7.32
N GLY A 95 -9.98 -4.47 -8.53
CA GLY A 95 -11.05 -4.48 -9.53
C GLY A 95 -11.42 -5.88 -10.00
N LEU A 96 -10.43 -6.74 -10.26
CA LEU A 96 -10.65 -8.14 -10.62
C LEU A 96 -11.37 -8.91 -9.50
N VAL A 97 -10.93 -8.75 -8.24
CA VAL A 97 -11.58 -9.38 -7.08
C VAL A 97 -13.02 -8.92 -6.95
N ALA A 98 -13.28 -7.60 -7.06
CA ALA A 98 -14.63 -7.06 -7.01
C ALA A 98 -15.52 -7.62 -8.13
N ALA A 99 -15.00 -7.75 -9.36
CA ALA A 99 -15.73 -8.33 -10.49
C ALA A 99 -16.07 -9.80 -10.25
N ILE A 100 -15.13 -10.61 -9.75
CA ILE A 100 -15.36 -12.02 -9.43
C ILE A 100 -16.45 -12.15 -8.35
N VAL A 101 -16.37 -11.34 -7.28
CA VAL A 101 -17.37 -11.34 -6.21
C VAL A 101 -18.75 -10.98 -6.75
N ALA A 102 -18.86 -9.98 -7.62
CA ALA A 102 -20.14 -9.54 -8.19
C ALA A 102 -20.81 -10.59 -9.10
N ILE A 103 -20.05 -11.52 -9.69
CA ILE A 103 -20.57 -12.56 -10.59
C ILE A 103 -20.85 -13.88 -9.86
N THR A 104 -20.20 -14.11 -8.70
CA THR A 104 -20.26 -15.37 -7.96
C THR A 104 -21.05 -15.31 -6.65
N GLY A 105 -21.42 -14.12 -6.19
CA GLY A 105 -22.27 -13.88 -5.02
C GLY A 105 -23.67 -13.43 -5.39
#